data_AF-A0A354YAM5-F1
#
_entry.id   AF-A0A354YAM5-F1
#
_cell.length_a   1.000
_cell.length_b   1.000
_cell.length_c   1.000
_cell.angle_alpha   90.00
_cell.angle_beta   90.00
_cell.angle_gamma   90.00
#
_symmetry.space_group_name_H-M   'P 1'
#
loop_
_entity.id
_entity.type
_entity.pdbx_description
1 polymer ?
#
loop_
_entity_poly.entity_id
_entity_poly.type
_entity_poly.pdbx_seq_one_letter_code
_entity_poly.pdbx_strand_id
1 'polypeptide(L)'
;MGPEHPDHPLFLQIREGMVRLDAEIGRDNDPASERTVARRLPPAKQSGFVQVDHAVLGRHLGEVGENVFLVRGDLGAPGHLRAHVSTREAIDTPVAESSARLHEINRRLMLKLPLR
;
A
#
# COMPACT_ATOMS: atom_id res chain seq x y z
N MET A 1 -13.93 1.44 2.60
CA MET A 1 -13.94 -0.05 2.64
C MET A 1 -14.36 -0.51 4.03
N GLY A 2 -15.45 -1.28 4.17
CA GLY A 2 -16.00 -1.68 5.47
C GLY A 2 -15.24 -2.82 6.15
N PRO A 3 -15.42 -3.05 7.47
CA PRO A 3 -14.77 -4.11 8.24
C PRO A 3 -14.97 -5.53 7.73
N GLU A 4 -16.12 -5.78 7.08
CA GLU A 4 -16.48 -7.06 6.48
C GLU A 4 -15.73 -7.37 5.17
N HIS A 5 -15.05 -6.40 4.59
CA HIS A 5 -14.33 -6.60 3.34
C HIS A 5 -13.06 -7.43 3.58
N PRO A 6 -12.76 -8.46 2.75
CA PRO A 6 -11.60 -9.34 2.97
C PRO A 6 -10.25 -8.63 2.96
N ASP A 7 -10.14 -7.51 2.24
CA ASP A 7 -8.92 -6.68 2.21
C ASP A 7 -8.89 -5.58 3.28
N HIS A 8 -9.91 -5.48 4.12
CA HIS A 8 -9.95 -4.46 5.18
C HIS A 8 -8.76 -4.54 6.15
N PRO A 9 -8.31 -5.73 6.60
CA PRO A 9 -7.12 -5.81 7.46
C PRO A 9 -5.86 -5.24 6.80
N LEU A 10 -5.63 -5.55 5.51
CA LEU A 10 -4.48 -5.03 4.78
C LEU A 10 -4.59 -3.52 4.55
N PHE A 11 -5.81 -3.01 4.28
CA PHE A 11 -6.08 -1.58 4.19
C PHE A 11 -5.70 -0.85 5.50
N LEU A 12 -6.09 -1.40 6.66
CA LEU A 12 -5.76 -0.83 7.96
C LEU A 12 -4.26 -0.80 8.23
N GLN A 13 -3.54 -1.88 7.90
CA GLN A 13 -2.08 -1.95 8.07
C GLN A 13 -1.35 -0.96 7.17
N ILE A 14 -1.81 -0.74 5.93
CA ILE A 14 -1.26 0.31 5.06
C ILE A 14 -1.48 1.68 5.71
N ARG A 15 -2.70 1.95 6.22
CA ARG A 15 -3.00 3.22 6.89
C ARG A 15 -2.09 3.44 8.10
N GLU A 16 -1.92 2.44 8.94
CA GLU A 16 -1.05 2.50 10.12
C GLU A 16 0.42 2.70 9.73
N GLY A 17 0.90 2.01 8.69
CA GLY A 17 2.24 2.21 8.14
C GLY A 17 2.45 3.65 7.66
N MET A 18 1.47 4.23 6.96
CA MET A 18 1.54 5.62 6.52
C MET A 18 1.56 6.61 7.70
N VAL A 19 0.71 6.40 8.72
CA VAL A 19 0.71 7.25 9.92
C VAL A 19 2.06 7.22 10.63
N ARG A 20 2.69 6.04 10.75
CA ARG A 20 4.05 5.93 11.30
C ARG A 20 5.07 6.67 10.43
N LEU A 21 4.99 6.52 9.11
CA LEU A 21 5.88 7.21 8.18
C LEU A 21 5.75 8.74 8.28
N ASP A 22 4.53 9.27 8.34
CA ASP A 22 4.27 10.71 8.42
C ASP A 22 4.85 11.31 9.72
N ALA A 23 4.73 10.57 10.84
CA ALA A 23 5.35 10.94 12.11
C ALA A 23 6.89 10.93 12.04
N GLU A 24 7.50 9.96 11.36
CA GLU A 24 8.96 9.88 11.19
C GLU A 24 9.54 11.05 10.37
N ILE A 25 8.79 11.57 9.40
CA ILE A 25 9.26 12.67 8.53
C ILE A 25 8.81 14.06 9.00
N GLY A 26 8.16 14.15 10.17
CA GLY A 26 7.73 15.43 10.75
C GLY A 26 6.65 16.15 9.95
N ARG A 27 5.83 15.43 9.19
CA ARG A 27 4.62 16.02 8.59
C ARG A 27 3.55 16.15 9.66
N ASP A 28 2.94 17.33 9.76
CA ASP A 28 1.73 17.51 10.56
C ASP A 28 0.68 16.52 10.09
N ASN A 29 0.01 15.87 11.05
CA ASN A 29 -0.99 14.82 10.86
C ASN A 29 -2.05 15.19 9.80
N ASP A 30 -1.77 14.93 8.53
CA ASP A 30 -2.78 14.63 7.53
C ASP A 30 -3.05 13.13 7.68
N PRO A 31 -4.04 12.70 8.49
CA PRO A 31 -4.33 11.28 8.69
C PRO A 31 -4.46 10.64 7.31
N ALA A 32 -3.50 9.77 6.98
CA ALA A 32 -3.24 9.28 5.62
C ALA A 32 -4.53 9.23 4.80
N SER A 33 -4.69 10.20 3.88
CA SER A 33 -5.93 10.39 3.15
C SER A 33 -6.46 9.05 2.64
N GLU A 34 -7.75 8.77 2.81
CA GLU A 34 -8.35 7.51 2.38
C GLU A 34 -7.95 7.16 0.93
N ARG A 35 -7.85 8.18 0.08
CA ARG A 35 -7.36 8.08 -1.30
C ARG A 35 -5.94 7.51 -1.41
N THR A 36 -5.03 8.05 -0.62
CA THR A 36 -3.61 7.67 -0.57
C THR A 36 -3.43 6.24 -0.06
N VAL A 37 -4.22 5.83 0.94
CA VAL A 37 -4.23 4.44 1.42
C VAL A 37 -4.86 3.51 0.38
N ALA A 38 -6.02 3.87 -0.17
CA ALA A 38 -6.74 3.08 -1.16
C ALA A 38 -5.90 2.81 -2.41
N ARG A 39 -5.14 3.79 -2.89
CA ARG A 39 -4.29 3.65 -4.09
C ARG A 39 -3.12 2.66 -3.90
N ARG A 40 -2.67 2.44 -2.68
CA ARG A 40 -1.55 1.52 -2.34
C ARG A 40 -1.99 0.06 -2.20
N LEU A 41 -3.26 -0.18 -1.95
CA LEU A 41 -3.79 -1.52 -1.72
C LEU A 41 -3.74 -2.43 -2.96
N PRO A 42 -4.13 -2.00 -4.18
CA PRO A 42 -4.04 -2.86 -5.36
C PRO A 42 -2.61 -3.32 -5.69
N PRO A 43 -1.57 -2.45 -5.72
CA PRO A 43 -0.18 -2.88 -5.89
C PRO A 43 0.27 -3.88 -4.82
N ALA A 44 -0.08 -3.67 -3.55
CA ALA A 44 0.26 -4.61 -2.47
C ALA A 44 -0.35 -5.99 -2.73
N LYS A 45 -1.64 -6.06 -3.07
CA LYS A 45 -2.32 -7.32 -3.40
C LYS A 45 -1.73 -8.01 -4.61
N GLN A 46 -1.41 -7.25 -5.67
CA GLN A 46 -0.77 -7.78 -6.86
C GLN A 46 0.63 -8.35 -6.56
N SER A 47 1.36 -7.76 -5.62
CA SER A 47 2.67 -8.24 -5.15
C SER A 47 2.57 -9.35 -4.10
N GLY A 48 1.38 -9.89 -3.81
CA GLY A 48 1.20 -11.01 -2.89
C GLY A 48 1.30 -10.64 -1.40
N PHE A 49 1.10 -9.37 -1.06
CA PHE A 49 1.05 -8.96 0.35
C PHE A 49 -0.16 -9.58 1.03
N VAL A 50 0.07 -10.18 2.20
CA VAL A 50 -0.97 -10.53 3.17
C VAL A 50 -0.82 -9.73 4.47
N GLN A 51 0.29 -9.01 4.63
CA GLN A 51 0.49 -8.01 5.67
C GLN A 51 1.47 -6.93 5.19
N VAL A 52 1.50 -5.78 5.87
CA VAL A 52 2.51 -4.72 5.71
C VAL A 52 3.26 -4.56 7.02
N ASP A 53 4.59 -4.69 6.97
CA ASP A 53 5.45 -4.53 8.15
C ASP A 53 5.98 -3.09 8.23
N HIS A 54 6.34 -2.52 7.07
CA HIS A 54 6.89 -1.16 6.97
C HIS A 54 6.27 -0.36 5.82
N ALA A 55 6.15 0.95 6.01
CA ALA A 55 6.00 1.93 4.94
C ALA A 55 7.21 2.85 4.98
N VAL A 56 7.94 2.99 3.87
CA VAL A 56 9.19 3.75 3.83
C VAL A 56 9.20 4.73 2.67
N LEU A 57 9.72 5.93 2.91
CA LEU A 57 9.88 6.95 1.87
C LEU A 57 11.12 6.64 1.03
N GLY A 58 10.96 6.55 -0.27
CA GLY A 58 12.06 6.48 -1.22
C GLY A 58 12.91 7.74 -1.16
N ARG A 59 14.23 7.56 -1.07
CA ARG A 59 15.22 8.64 -1.19
C ARG A 59 16.13 8.31 -2.36
N HIS A 60 16.36 9.27 -3.25
CA HIS A 60 17.35 9.17 -4.29
C HIS A 60 18.29 10.37 -4.21
N LEU A 61 19.58 10.13 -3.93
CA LEU A 61 20.66 11.12 -4.02
C LEU A 61 20.34 12.52 -3.41
N GLY A 62 19.70 12.54 -2.23
CA GLY A 62 19.35 13.79 -1.54
C GLY A 62 17.98 14.37 -1.90
N GLU A 63 17.32 13.85 -2.94
CA GLU A 63 15.92 14.14 -3.25
C GLU A 63 15.00 13.17 -2.50
N VAL A 64 14.02 13.76 -1.83
CA VAL A 64 13.05 13.05 -1.00
C VAL A 64 11.75 12.88 -1.77
N GLY A 65 11.22 11.65 -1.79
CA GLY A 65 9.77 11.46 -1.69
C GLY A 65 8.95 11.31 -2.96
N GLU A 66 9.55 10.90 -4.08
CA GLU A 66 8.73 10.53 -5.24
C GLU A 66 7.87 9.29 -4.95
N ASN A 67 8.41 8.30 -4.23
CA ASN A 67 7.75 7.01 -4.01
C ASN A 67 7.65 6.67 -2.52
N VAL A 68 6.53 6.05 -2.15
CA VAL A 68 6.41 5.35 -0.86
C VAL A 68 6.36 3.85 -1.14
N PHE A 69 7.22 3.11 -0.46
CA PHE A 69 7.29 1.65 -0.55
C PHE A 69 6.57 1.04 0.65
N LEU A 70 5.70 0.08 0.38
CA LEU A 70 5.24 -0.90 1.35
C LEU A 70 6.22 -2.07 1.34
N VAL A 71 6.64 -2.53 2.52
CA VAL A 71 7.56 -3.66 2.67
C VAL A 71 6.95 -4.69 3.60
N ARG A 72 7.10 -5.96 3.21
CA ARG A 72 6.80 -7.12 4.03
C ARG A 72 8.09 -7.90 4.31
N GLY A 73 8.33 -8.19 5.58
CA GLY A 73 9.57 -8.73 6.10
C GLY A 73 10.56 -7.66 6.52
N ASP A 74 11.71 -8.10 7.01
CA ASP A 74 12.79 -7.25 7.47
C ASP A 74 13.39 -6.43 6.31
N LEU A 75 13.68 -5.14 6.55
CA LEU A 75 14.20 -4.22 5.54
C LEU A 75 15.58 -4.64 4.99
N GLY A 76 16.41 -5.29 5.80
CA GLY A 76 17.72 -5.80 5.43
C GLY A 76 17.70 -7.21 4.84
N ALA A 77 16.57 -7.93 4.94
CA ALA A 77 16.44 -9.27 4.37
C ALA A 77 16.29 -9.20 2.83
N PRO A 78 17.12 -9.92 2.05
CA PRO A 78 17.01 -9.94 0.58
C PRO A 78 15.67 -10.48 0.06
N GLY A 79 14.97 -11.28 0.88
CA GLY A 79 13.69 -11.89 0.55
C GLY A 79 12.46 -11.03 0.87
N HIS A 80 12.62 -9.75 1.25
CA HIS A 80 11.46 -8.90 1.50
C HIS A 80 10.58 -8.74 0.25
N LEU A 81 9.28 -8.61 0.46
CA LEU A 81 8.38 -8.19 -0.63
C LEU A 81 8.23 -6.68 -0.58
N ARG A 82 8.22 -6.05 -1.75
CA ARG A 82 8.01 -4.61 -1.89
C ARG A 82 6.94 -4.30 -2.92
N ALA A 83 6.12 -3.30 -2.62
CA ALA A 83 5.21 -2.67 -3.55
C ALA A 83 5.33 -1.16 -3.39
N HIS A 84 5.14 -0.39 -4.45
CA HIS A 84 5.20 1.07 -4.37
C HIS A 84 4.19 1.71 -5.31
N VAL A 85 3.97 3.00 -5.03
CA VAL A 85 3.29 3.94 -5.90
C VAL A 85 3.94 5.30 -5.67
N SER A 86 3.96 6.14 -6.70
CA SER A 86 4.41 7.51 -6.49
C SER A 86 3.47 8.26 -5.56
N THR A 87 4.01 9.18 -4.77
CA THR A 87 3.23 10.07 -3.90
C THR A 87 2.22 10.86 -4.73
N ARG A 88 2.59 11.27 -5.94
CA ARG A 88 1.71 11.96 -6.88
C ARG A 88 0.53 11.08 -7.29
N GLU A 89 0.78 9.87 -7.78
CA GLU A 89 -0.31 8.95 -8.15
C GLU A 89 -1.24 8.64 -6.97
N ALA A 90 -0.69 8.52 -5.75
CA ALA A 90 -1.48 8.31 -4.55
C ALA A 90 -2.43 9.46 -4.21
N ILE A 91 -2.08 10.68 -4.57
CA ILE A 91 -2.90 11.88 -4.37
C ILE A 91 -3.89 12.07 -5.53
N ASP A 92 -3.45 11.81 -6.76
CA ASP A 92 -4.21 12.10 -7.98
C ASP A 92 -5.22 11.00 -8.33
N THR A 93 -5.01 9.75 -7.89
CA THR A 93 -5.90 8.64 -8.27
C THR A 93 -7.18 8.64 -7.42
N PRO A 94 -8.38 8.72 -8.01
CA PRO A 94 -9.63 8.61 -7.26
C PRO A 94 -9.78 7.27 -6.51
N VAL A 95 -10.48 7.30 -5.37
CA VAL A 95 -10.76 6.08 -4.58
C VAL A 95 -11.52 5.05 -5.42
N ALA A 96 -12.50 5.49 -6.22
CA ALA A 96 -13.29 4.61 -7.08
C ALA A 96 -12.43 3.83 -8.09
N GLU A 97 -11.43 4.48 -8.67
CA GLU A 97 -10.49 3.84 -9.60
C GLU A 97 -9.61 2.81 -8.88
N SER A 98 -9.08 3.16 -7.70
CA SER A 98 -8.30 2.24 -6.89
C SER A 98 -9.11 1.00 -6.49
N SER A 99 -10.38 1.20 -6.11
CA SER A 99 -11.32 0.12 -5.79
C SER A 99 -11.62 -0.77 -7.00
N ALA A 100 -11.81 -0.18 -8.19
CA ALA A 100 -12.02 -0.94 -9.42
C ALA A 100 -10.81 -1.84 -9.76
N ARG A 101 -9.60 -1.28 -9.67
CA ARG A 101 -8.34 -2.04 -9.87
C ARG A 101 -8.20 -3.17 -8.85
N LEU A 102 -8.55 -2.92 -7.58
CA LEU A 102 -8.52 -3.95 -6.55
C LEU A 102 -9.46 -5.12 -6.86
N HIS A 103 -10.71 -4.81 -7.27
CA HIS A 103 -11.68 -5.85 -7.65
C HIS A 103 -11.19 -6.71 -8.81
N GLU A 104 -10.55 -6.10 -9.82
CA GLU A 104 -9.97 -6.82 -10.95
C GLU A 104 -8.83 -7.76 -10.50
N ILE A 105 -7.91 -7.25 -9.66
CA ILE A 105 -6.81 -8.05 -9.12
C ILE A 105 -7.35 -9.22 -8.30
N ASN A 106 -8.32 -9.00 -7.42
CA ASN A 106 -8.92 -10.05 -6.61
C ASN A 106 -9.57 -11.14 -7.47
N ARG A 107 -10.34 -10.73 -8.50
CA ARG A 107 -10.93 -11.68 -9.46
C ARG A 107 -9.85 -12.51 -10.16
N ARG A 108 -8.78 -11.86 -10.62
CA ARG A 108 -7.66 -12.55 -11.28
C ARG A 108 -6.95 -13.52 -10.33
N LEU A 109 -6.74 -13.15 -9.07
CA LEU A 109 -6.11 -14.01 -8.07
C LEU A 109 -6.98 -15.22 -7.72
N MET A 110 -8.30 -15.04 -7.62
CA MET A 110 -9.24 -16.14 -7.40
C MET A 110 -9.20 -17.18 -8.54
N LEU A 111 -9.10 -16.73 -9.79
CA LEU A 111 -8.99 -17.63 -10.95
C LEU A 111 -7.66 -18.39 -11.03
N LYS A 112 -6.61 -17.89 -10.38
CA LYS A 112 -5.29 -18.55 -10.33
C LYS A 112 -5.15 -19.55 -9.19
N LEU A 113 -6.09 -19.56 -8.24
CA LEU A 113 -6.09 -20.56 -7.18
C LEU A 113 -6.57 -21.89 -7.77
N PRO A 114 -5.84 -23.01 -7.61
CA PRO A 114 -6.34 -24.30 -8.05
C PRO A 114 -7.69 -24.55 -7.36
N LEU A 115 -8.71 -24.92 -8.15
CA LEU A 115 -9.95 -25.47 -7.62
C LEU A 115 -9.55 -26.66 -6.74
N ARG A 116 -9.86 -26.58 -5.45
CA ARG A 116 -9.63 -27.67 -4.52
C ARG A 116 -10.51 -28.86 -4.86
#